data_AF-I8T5T3-F1
#
_entry.id   AF-I8T5T3-F1
#
_cell.length_a   1.000
_cell.length_b   1.000
_cell.length_c   1.000
_cell.angle_alpha   90.00
_cell.angle_beta   90.00
_cell.angle_gamma   90.00
#
_symmetry.space_group_name_H-M   'P 1'
#
loop_
_entity.id
_entity.type
_entity.pdbx_description
1 polymer ?
#
loop_
_entity_poly.entity_id
_entity_poly.type
_entity_poly.pdbx_seq_one_letter_code
_entity_poly.pdbx_strand_id
1 'polypeptide(L)'
;MILRTLLLCSTLAAAALAVACQNSPNAAEPQQDIVVPGKVEDVPAFDRFISGKPTPEQFRKRYPDVKLVLPGEIATREFRMDRSRYFAELDADGRISGGKFM
;
A
#
# COMPACT_ATOMS: atom_id res chain seq x y z
N MET A 1 52.51 27.20 -37.99
CA MET A 1 51.24 26.87 -38.67
C MET A 1 50.11 27.21 -37.70
N ILE A 2 49.69 28.48 -37.60
CA ILE A 2 48.63 29.09 -38.43
C ILE A 2 47.36 28.24 -38.30
N LEU A 3 46.51 28.52 -37.30
CA LEU A 3 45.38 29.46 -37.40
C LEU A 3 44.31 28.95 -38.37
N ARG A 4 43.24 28.37 -37.84
CA ARG A 4 41.95 28.23 -38.54
C ARG A 4 40.79 28.67 -37.64
N THR A 5 40.73 29.98 -37.62
CA THR A 5 39.71 30.95 -37.27
C THR A 5 38.30 30.60 -37.80
N LEU A 6 37.31 30.75 -36.91
CA LEU A 6 35.92 31.23 -37.11
C LEU A 6 34.95 30.49 -38.04
N LEU A 7 33.80 30.07 -37.47
CA LEU A 7 32.54 30.77 -37.77
C LEU A 7 31.50 30.63 -36.64
N LEU A 8 31.09 31.79 -36.12
CA LEU A 8 29.92 32.01 -35.28
C LEU A 8 28.63 31.83 -36.11
N CYS A 9 27.55 31.32 -35.50
CA CYS A 9 26.22 31.95 -35.55
C CYS A 9 25.20 31.15 -34.71
N SER A 10 24.98 31.68 -33.50
CA SER A 10 23.72 31.87 -32.82
C SER A 10 22.44 31.26 -33.42
N THR A 11 21.81 30.35 -32.69
CA THR A 11 20.34 30.38 -32.52
C THR A 11 19.99 30.11 -31.06
N LEU A 12 19.51 31.18 -30.44
CA LEU A 12 18.83 31.23 -29.15
C LEU A 12 17.50 30.46 -29.29
N ALA A 13 17.28 29.43 -28.46
CA ALA A 13 15.95 28.84 -28.27
C ALA A 13 15.75 28.55 -26.79
N ALA A 14 15.02 29.46 -26.14
CA ALA A 14 14.48 29.28 -24.80
C ALA A 14 13.22 28.40 -24.86
N ALA A 15 13.14 27.37 -24.03
CA ALA A 15 11.91 26.73 -23.54
C ALA A 15 12.33 25.78 -22.39
N ALA A 16 12.25 26.17 -21.13
CA ALA A 16 11.07 26.10 -20.27
C ALA A 16 10.54 24.65 -20.04
N LEU A 17 10.45 24.30 -18.75
CA LEU A 17 9.48 23.40 -18.09
C LEU A 17 9.95 22.03 -17.54
N ALA A 18 9.68 21.88 -16.22
CA ALA A 18 9.29 20.68 -15.45
C ALA A 18 10.34 19.56 -15.27
N VAL A 19 10.87 19.23 -14.08
CA VAL A 19 10.27 18.77 -12.81
C VAL A 19 9.21 17.67 -12.97
N ALA A 20 9.49 16.53 -12.31
CA ALA A 20 8.67 15.31 -12.14
C ALA A 20 8.63 14.40 -13.37
N CYS A 21 8.93 13.10 -13.28
CA CYS A 21 8.29 12.15 -12.38
C CYS A 21 9.27 11.28 -11.58
N GLN A 22 9.15 11.37 -10.25
CA GLN A 22 9.54 10.28 -9.37
C GLN A 22 8.53 9.15 -9.60
N ASN A 23 8.96 8.06 -10.23
CA ASN A 23 8.20 6.81 -10.25
C ASN A 23 8.29 6.17 -8.85
N SER A 24 7.48 6.64 -7.92
CA SER A 24 7.14 5.90 -6.71
C SER A 24 5.85 5.12 -6.99
N PRO A 25 5.90 3.79 -7.22
CA PRO A 25 4.69 2.98 -7.37
C PRO A 25 4.09 2.66 -5.99
N ASN A 26 3.91 3.69 -5.16
CA ASN A 26 3.39 3.53 -3.80
C ASN A 26 2.41 4.65 -3.41
N ALA A 27 1.79 5.28 -4.41
CA ALA A 27 0.50 5.88 -4.20
C ALA A 27 -0.48 4.71 -4.05
N ALA A 28 -0.73 4.29 -2.81
CA ALA A 28 -1.88 3.46 -2.48
C ALA A 28 -3.09 4.08 -3.19
N GLU A 29 -3.61 3.37 -4.19
CA GLU A 29 -4.82 3.80 -4.90
C GLU A 29 -5.90 4.09 -3.85
N PRO A 30 -6.75 5.12 -4.04
CA PRO A 30 -7.83 5.44 -3.11
C PRO A 30 -8.65 4.18 -2.87
N GLN A 31 -8.46 3.59 -1.70
CA GLN A 31 -9.07 2.33 -1.32
C GLN A 31 -10.56 2.63 -1.16
N GLN A 32 -11.33 2.40 -2.23
CA GLN A 32 -12.76 2.69 -2.32
C GLN A 32 -13.45 2.22 -1.03
N ASP A 33 -14.37 3.00 -0.49
CA ASP A 33 -15.01 2.75 0.82
C ASP A 33 -16.04 1.60 0.75
N ILE A 34 -15.63 0.48 0.15
CA ILE A 34 -16.37 -0.77 0.11
C ILE A 34 -16.30 -1.36 1.51
N VAL A 35 -17.42 -1.70 2.09
CA VAL A 35 -17.50 -2.47 3.33
C VAL A 35 -17.81 -3.91 2.95
N VAL A 36 -17.05 -4.86 3.49
CA VAL A 36 -17.24 -6.29 3.27
C VAL A 36 -17.82 -6.89 4.56
N PRO A 37 -19.15 -7.12 4.62
CA PRO A 37 -19.78 -7.69 5.79
C PRO A 37 -19.44 -9.18 5.94
N GLY A 38 -19.51 -9.67 7.18
CA GLY A 38 -19.28 -11.06 7.53
C GLY A 38 -17.80 -11.49 7.50
N LYS A 39 -17.60 -12.80 7.38
CA LYS A 39 -16.28 -13.42 7.29
C LYS A 39 -15.65 -13.21 5.92
N VAL A 40 -14.35 -13.46 5.81
CA VAL A 40 -13.63 -13.39 4.53
C VAL A 40 -13.94 -14.59 3.64
N GLU A 41 -14.69 -14.34 2.56
CA GLU A 41 -14.97 -15.34 1.53
C GLU A 41 -14.07 -15.19 0.30
N ASP A 42 -13.84 -13.96 -0.17
CA ASP A 42 -12.91 -13.64 -1.25
C ASP A 42 -11.48 -13.46 -0.71
N VAL A 43 -10.76 -14.58 -0.64
CA VAL A 43 -9.36 -14.61 -0.18
C VAL A 43 -8.43 -13.79 -1.10
N PRO A 44 -8.49 -13.89 -2.44
CA PRO A 44 -7.65 -13.06 -3.31
C PRO A 44 -7.87 -11.55 -3.14
N ALA A 45 -9.10 -11.09 -2.88
CA ALA A 45 -9.34 -9.68 -2.58
C ALA A 45 -8.77 -9.27 -1.22
N PHE A 46 -8.91 -10.14 -0.21
CA PHE A 46 -8.32 -9.92 1.11
C PHE A 46 -6.79 -9.85 1.04
N ASP A 47 -6.13 -10.76 0.32
CA ASP A 47 -4.67 -10.76 0.20
C ASP A 47 -4.14 -9.49 -0.48
N ARG A 48 -4.85 -9.00 -1.51
CA ARG A 48 -4.53 -7.70 -2.13
C ARG A 48 -4.70 -6.53 -1.15
N PHE A 49 -5.76 -6.55 -0.35
CA PHE A 49 -5.98 -5.53 0.68
C PHE A 49 -4.85 -5.52 1.71
N ILE A 50 -4.45 -6.68 2.22
CA ILE A 50 -3.33 -6.79 3.18
C ILE A 50 -2.00 -6.39 2.54
N SER A 51 -1.77 -6.76 1.27
CA SER A 51 -0.56 -6.37 0.52
C SER A 51 -0.42 -4.84 0.38
N GLY A 52 -1.54 -4.11 0.41
CA GLY A 52 -1.56 -2.65 0.45
C GLY A 52 -1.15 -2.03 1.80
N LYS A 53 -0.76 -2.85 2.78
CA LYS A 53 -0.35 -2.47 4.13
C LYS A 53 -1.33 -1.53 4.85
N PRO A 54 -2.57 -1.96 5.09
CA PRO A 54 -3.58 -1.11 5.69
C PRO A 54 -3.26 -0.80 7.15
N THR A 55 -3.74 0.33 7.66
CA THR A 55 -3.76 0.56 9.11
C THR A 55 -4.81 -0.34 9.77
N PRO A 56 -4.68 -0.64 11.08
CA PRO A 56 -5.72 -1.37 11.82
C PRO A 56 -7.11 -0.73 11.71
N GLU A 57 -7.19 0.60 11.62
CA GLU A 57 -8.45 1.32 11.43
C GLU A 57 -9.05 1.10 10.04
N GLN A 58 -8.22 1.12 9.00
CA GLN A 58 -8.64 0.81 7.63
C GLN A 58 -9.15 -0.63 7.52
N PHE A 59 -8.48 -1.58 8.20
CA PHE A 59 -8.95 -2.97 8.30
C PHE A 59 -10.35 -3.03 8.90
N ARG A 60 -10.56 -2.43 10.07
CA ARG A 60 -11.86 -2.46 10.77
C ARG A 60 -12.98 -1.78 9.98
N LYS A 61 -12.66 -0.75 9.18
CA LYS A 61 -13.63 -0.13 8.26
C LYS A 61 -14.02 -1.07 7.11
N ARG A 62 -13.04 -1.73 6.51
CA ARG A 62 -13.25 -2.62 5.36
C ARG A 62 -13.90 -3.96 5.75
N TYR A 63 -13.46 -4.57 6.84
CA TYR A 63 -13.91 -5.88 7.34
C TYR A 63 -14.42 -5.77 8.78
N PRO A 64 -15.57 -5.12 9.01
CA PRO A 64 -16.05 -4.81 10.36
C PRO A 64 -16.38 -6.05 11.20
N ASP A 65 -16.78 -7.15 10.56
CA ASP A 65 -17.18 -8.38 11.24
C ASP A 65 -16.03 -9.39 11.43
N VAL A 66 -14.85 -9.09 10.86
CA VAL A 66 -13.64 -9.90 11.06
C VAL A 66 -12.91 -9.40 12.28
N LYS A 67 -12.78 -10.26 13.30
CA LYS A 67 -12.03 -9.93 14.51
C LYS A 67 -10.54 -9.79 14.18
N LEU A 68 -10.07 -8.55 14.16
CA LEU A 68 -8.65 -8.23 14.11
C LEU A 68 -8.02 -8.41 15.50
N VAL A 69 -6.95 -9.20 15.57
CA VAL A 69 -6.11 -9.37 16.77
C VAL A 69 -4.72 -8.81 16.47
N LEU A 70 -4.29 -7.83 17.25
CA LEU A 70 -2.99 -7.18 17.09
C LEU A 70 -1.90 -7.84 17.96
N PRO A 71 -0.60 -7.65 17.65
CA PRO A 71 0.49 -8.12 18.49
C PRO A 71 0.35 -7.60 19.93
N GLY A 72 0.46 -8.51 20.90
CA GLY A 72 0.33 -8.19 22.33
C GLY A 72 -1.10 -8.23 22.88
N GLU A 73 -2.13 -8.30 22.03
CA GLU A 73 -3.50 -8.50 22.51
C GLU A 73 -3.70 -9.92 23.04
N ILE A 74 -4.35 -10.03 24.20
CA ILE A 74 -4.73 -11.33 24.76
C ILE A 74 -5.93 -11.86 23.98
N ALA A 75 -5.74 -13.00 23.31
CA ALA A 75 -6.79 -13.74 22.62
C ALA A 75 -6.70 -15.22 22.97
N THR A 76 -7.86 -15.87 23.11
CA THR A 76 -7.93 -17.32 23.21
C THR A 76 -7.53 -17.94 21.87
N ARG A 77 -6.65 -18.96 21.92
CA ARG A 77 -6.25 -19.76 20.75
C ARG A 77 -7.31 -20.81 20.42
N GLU A 78 -8.52 -20.34 20.18
CA GLU A 78 -9.59 -21.18 19.66
C GLU A 78 -9.38 -21.36 18.16
N PHE A 79 -9.36 -22.62 17.71
CA PHE A 79 -9.22 -22.94 16.30
C PHE A 79 -10.54 -22.72 15.57
N ARG A 80 -10.54 -21.84 14.56
CA ARG A 80 -11.69 -21.47 13.73
C ARG A 80 -11.31 -21.51 12.25
N MET A 81 -12.03 -22.33 11.48
CA MET A 81 -11.80 -22.45 10.04
C MET A 81 -12.64 -21.50 9.18
N ASP A 82 -13.42 -20.62 9.82
CA ASP A 82 -14.40 -19.75 9.16
C ASP A 82 -13.83 -18.39 8.70
N ARG A 83 -12.54 -18.12 8.91
CA ARG A 83 -11.89 -16.84 8.58
C ARG A 83 -12.58 -15.62 9.21
N SER A 84 -13.20 -15.81 10.38
CA SER A 84 -13.82 -14.73 11.18
C SER A 84 -12.81 -13.99 12.06
N ARG A 85 -11.56 -14.47 12.18
CA ARG A 85 -10.53 -13.88 13.04
C ARG A 85 -9.18 -13.84 12.36
N TYR A 86 -8.59 -12.65 12.28
CA TYR A 86 -7.29 -12.43 11.66
C TYR A 86 -6.27 -11.96 12.70
N PHE A 87 -5.18 -12.72 12.85
CA PHE A 87 -4.06 -12.37 13.71
C PHE A 87 -3.02 -11.64 12.87
N ALA A 88 -2.93 -10.33 13.05
CA ALA A 88 -2.11 -9.47 12.21
C ALA A 88 -0.66 -9.39 12.70
N GLU A 89 0.25 -9.29 11.73
CA GLU A 89 1.61 -8.83 11.91
C GLU A 89 1.67 -7.36 11.51
N LEU A 90 2.47 -6.57 12.24
CA LEU A 90 2.65 -5.14 11.97
C LEU A 90 4.08 -4.87 11.50
N ASP A 91 4.26 -3.93 10.59
CA ASP A 91 5.58 -3.37 10.29
C ASP A 91 6.00 -2.27 11.29
N ALA A 92 7.17 -1.68 11.06
CA ALA A 92 7.75 -0.65 11.92
C ALA A 92 6.87 0.61 12.04
N ASP A 93 6.03 0.89 11.05
CA ASP A 93 5.11 2.03 11.04
C ASP A 93 3.74 1.68 11.65
N GLY A 94 3.59 0.46 12.21
CA GLY A 94 2.34 -0.01 12.81
C GLY A 94 1.27 -0.37 11.78
N ARG A 95 1.63 -0.57 10.51
CA ARG A 95 0.70 -1.00 9.46
C ARG A 95 0.66 -2.52 9.39
N ILE A 96 -0.48 -3.08 9.01
CA ILE A 96 -0.63 -4.52 8.85
C ILE A 96 0.22 -4.97 7.67
N SER A 97 1.25 -5.78 7.92
CA SER A 97 2.18 -6.27 6.91
C SER A 97 1.91 -7.72 6.50
N GLY A 98 1.09 -8.43 7.28
CA GLY A 98 0.77 -9.83 7.09
C GLY A 98 -0.05 -10.36 8.25
N GLY A 99 -0.10 -11.69 8.38
CA GLY A 99 -0.85 -12.38 9.41
C GLY A 99 -1.48 -13.68 8.94
N LYS A 100 -2.36 -14.24 9.77
CA LYS A 100 -3.07 -15.50 9.47
C LYS A 100 -4.45 -15.55 10.10
N PHE A 101 -5.35 -16.28 9.43
CA PHE A 101 -6.56 -16.79 10.06
C PHE A 101 -6.20 -18.00 10.93
N MET A 102 -6.78 -18.07 12.13
CA MET A 102 -6.65 -19.20 13.07
C MET A 102 -7.98 -19.51 13.73
#